data_AF-A0A368EZL8-F1
#
_entry.id   AF-A0A368EZL8-F1
#
_cell.length_a   1.000
_cell.length_b   1.000
_cell.length_c   1.000
_cell.angle_alpha   90.00
_cell.angle_beta   90.00
_cell.angle_gamma   90.00
#
_symmetry.space_group_name_H-M   'P 1'
#
loop_
_entity.id
_entity.type
_entity.pdbx_description
1 polymer ?
#
loop_
_entity_poly.entity_id
_entity_poly.type
_entity_poly.pdbx_seq_one_letter_code
_entity_poly.pdbx_strand_id
1 'polypeptide(L)'
;MKSKLLFIETNDALETSVALEKIDRLAHRMFRYVDACDSGRGACLFSVARGKVSEGIDFSHHLVVIILFIIGRCVIMLGIPYVYTESRILRARLEYLRDQFGIKENDFLTFDAMRHTAQCMGRALRGKTDYGLMIFADKRFSRQDKRGKLPRWMQEYLEPASTNLSIDEAVQLSRRWLTLMAQPFTKSDQLGISLLTSDMLSAKAMKKFERVVEHVD
;
A
#
# COMPACT_ATOMS: atom_id res chain seq x y z
N MET A 1 -17.51 17.74 -13.97
CA MET A 1 -17.33 16.91 -12.76
C MET A 1 -16.37 17.63 -11.81
N LYS A 2 -16.85 18.28 -10.74
CA LYS A 2 -15.99 19.22 -9.96
C LYS A 2 -15.30 18.64 -8.72
N SER A 3 -15.67 17.48 -8.19
CA SER A 3 -14.96 16.88 -7.05
C SER A 3 -15.40 15.43 -6.80
N LYS A 4 -14.55 14.65 -6.14
CA LYS A 4 -14.84 13.29 -5.66
C LYS A 4 -15.41 13.32 -4.25
N LEU A 5 -16.14 12.27 -3.88
CA LEU A 5 -16.68 12.14 -2.54
C LEU A 5 -15.54 11.86 -1.56
N LEU A 6 -15.55 12.59 -0.44
CA LEU A 6 -14.51 12.53 0.57
C LEU A 6 -15.04 11.82 1.80
N PHE A 7 -14.34 10.77 2.21
CA PHE A 7 -14.64 9.98 3.38
C PHE A 7 -13.46 10.10 4.35
N ILE A 8 -13.73 10.45 5.60
CA ILE A 8 -12.72 10.57 6.65
C ILE A 8 -12.99 9.51 7.73
N GLU A 9 -11.94 8.83 8.15
CA GLU A 9 -11.92 7.98 9.33
C GLU A 9 -12.01 8.84 10.61
N THR A 10 -12.97 8.51 11.48
CA THR A 10 -13.17 9.19 12.78
C THR A 10 -12.95 8.20 13.91
N ASN A 11 -12.16 8.61 14.91
CA ASN A 11 -11.78 7.77 16.07
C ASN A 11 -12.70 7.95 17.30
N ASP A 12 -13.82 8.67 17.17
CA ASP A 12 -14.56 9.14 18.34
C ASP A 12 -15.15 7.99 19.18
N ALA A 13 -14.79 7.99 20.46
CA ALA A 13 -15.09 6.95 21.44
C ALA A 13 -16.22 7.34 22.41
N LEU A 14 -16.80 8.54 22.33
CA LEU A 14 -17.90 8.94 23.21
C LEU A 14 -19.29 8.40 22.82
N GLU A 15 -19.44 7.79 21.63
CA GLU A 15 -20.63 7.02 21.23
C GLU A 15 -20.60 5.54 21.68
N THR A 16 -19.88 5.18 22.76
CA THR A 16 -19.55 3.77 23.09
C THR A 16 -20.68 2.95 23.72
N SER A 17 -21.79 3.54 24.16
CA SER A 17 -22.99 2.80 24.55
C SER A 17 -23.84 2.32 23.37
N VAL A 18 -23.56 2.79 22.14
CA VAL A 18 -24.24 2.36 20.91
C VAL A 18 -23.34 1.40 20.10
N ALA A 19 -22.78 0.39 20.77
CA ALA A 19 -21.81 -0.52 20.17
C ALA A 19 -22.37 -1.38 19.01
N LEU A 20 -23.69 -1.59 18.96
CA LEU A 20 -24.37 -2.26 17.83
C LEU A 20 -24.50 -1.36 16.58
N GLU A 21 -24.50 -0.04 16.73
CA GLU A 21 -24.58 0.92 15.62
C GLU A 21 -23.18 1.33 15.10
N LYS A 22 -22.10 0.99 15.82
CA LYS A 22 -20.69 1.25 15.42
C LYS A 22 -20.17 0.33 14.33
N ILE A 23 -20.51 -0.96 14.38
CA ILE A 23 -20.21 -1.89 13.28
C ILE A 23 -20.94 -1.41 12.02
N ASP A 24 -22.16 -0.89 12.20
CA ASP A 24 -22.95 -0.33 11.11
C ASP A 24 -22.33 0.97 10.56
N ARG A 25 -21.88 1.95 11.35
CA ARG A 25 -21.38 3.23 10.79
C ARG A 25 -20.05 3.15 10.03
N LEU A 26 -19.08 2.34 10.46
CA LEU A 26 -17.82 2.17 9.71
C LEU A 26 -18.06 1.32 8.45
N ALA A 27 -18.81 0.21 8.59
CA ALA A 27 -19.19 -0.63 7.46
C ALA A 27 -20.08 0.14 6.46
N HIS A 28 -21.01 0.96 6.94
CA HIS A 28 -21.89 1.81 6.12
C HIS A 28 -21.11 2.93 5.42
N ARG A 29 -20.07 3.48 6.04
CA ARG A 29 -19.17 4.43 5.37
C ARG A 29 -18.35 3.75 4.29
N MET A 30 -17.92 2.51 4.54
CA MET A 30 -17.25 1.71 3.53
C MET A 30 -18.19 1.32 2.41
N PHE A 31 -19.41 0.90 2.73
CA PHE A 31 -20.46 0.59 1.77
C PHE A 31 -20.79 1.80 0.89
N ARG A 32 -20.92 3.00 1.48
CA ARG A 32 -21.09 4.24 0.72
C ARG A 32 -19.86 4.63 -0.11
N TYR A 33 -18.66 4.29 0.36
CA TYR A 33 -17.45 4.46 -0.44
C TYR A 33 -17.46 3.54 -1.67
N VAL A 34 -17.87 2.28 -1.49
CA VAL A 34 -18.01 1.29 -2.56
C VAL A 34 -19.08 1.71 -3.57
N ASP A 35 -20.28 2.03 -3.09
CA ASP A 35 -21.38 2.52 -3.91
C ASP A 35 -21.02 3.81 -4.68
N ALA A 36 -20.26 4.71 -4.07
CA ALA A 36 -19.71 5.89 -4.75
C ALA A 36 -18.70 5.57 -5.87
N CYS A 37 -17.95 4.48 -5.72
CA CYS A 37 -17.02 4.02 -6.75
C CYS A 37 -17.77 3.33 -7.90
N ASP A 38 -18.74 2.48 -7.59
CA ASP A 38 -19.54 1.73 -8.55
C ASP A 38 -20.48 2.65 -9.35
N SER A 39 -21.00 3.71 -8.72
CA SER A 39 -21.81 4.75 -9.36
C SER A 39 -21.02 5.71 -10.27
N GLY A 40 -19.70 5.50 -10.43
CA GLY A 40 -18.86 6.26 -11.36
C GLY A 40 -18.50 7.69 -10.91
N ARG A 41 -18.96 8.14 -9.73
CA ARG A 41 -18.54 9.43 -9.15
C ARG A 41 -17.08 9.39 -8.66
N GLY A 42 -16.68 8.23 -8.13
CA GLY A 42 -15.39 8.02 -7.51
C GLY A 42 -15.27 8.70 -6.15
N ALA A 43 -14.45 8.11 -5.29
CA ALA A 43 -14.32 8.53 -3.90
C ALA A 43 -12.86 8.55 -3.43
N CYS A 44 -12.63 9.21 -2.30
CA CYS A 44 -11.35 9.32 -1.62
C CYS A 44 -11.55 9.01 -0.13
N LEU A 45 -10.86 7.99 0.39
CA LEU A 45 -10.84 7.69 1.83
C LEU A 45 -9.54 8.20 2.44
N PHE A 46 -9.67 8.99 3.49
CA PHE A 46 -8.60 9.35 4.40
C PHE A 46 -8.65 8.41 5.59
N SER A 47 -7.56 7.69 5.82
CA SER A 47 -7.40 6.74 6.91
C SER A 47 -6.01 6.87 7.50
N VAL A 48 -5.86 6.47 8.76
CA VAL A 48 -4.61 6.48 9.49
C VAL A 48 -3.88 5.14 9.30
N ALA A 49 -2.60 5.17 8.94
CA ALA A 49 -1.78 3.98 8.64
C ALA A 49 -1.57 2.97 9.79
N ARG A 50 -2.01 3.32 11.02
CA ARG A 50 -2.00 2.46 12.22
C ARG A 50 -3.42 2.29 12.81
N GLY A 51 -4.44 2.61 12.02
CA GLY A 51 -5.83 2.48 12.39
C GLY A 51 -6.36 1.06 12.15
N LYS A 52 -7.57 0.79 12.66
CA LYS A 52 -8.25 -0.50 12.43
C LYS A 52 -8.53 -0.74 10.94
N VAL A 53 -8.79 0.34 10.20
CA VAL A 53 -9.09 0.31 8.76
C VAL A 53 -7.87 -0.14 7.95
N SER A 54 -6.66 0.29 8.33
CA SER A 54 -5.41 -0.12 7.67
C SER A 54 -4.95 -1.54 7.97
N GLU A 55 -5.53 -2.22 8.97
CA GLU A 55 -5.19 -3.61 9.33
C GLU A 55 -6.25 -4.63 8.84
N GLY A 56 -7.55 -4.32 8.97
CA GLY A 56 -8.61 -5.32 8.86
C GLY A 56 -9.39 -5.41 7.55
N ILE A 57 -9.25 -4.45 6.62
CA ILE A 57 -10.14 -4.36 5.45
C ILE A 57 -9.39 -4.71 4.16
N ASP A 58 -9.73 -5.87 3.60
CA ASP A 58 -9.28 -6.34 2.28
C ASP A 58 -10.26 -5.83 1.21
N PHE A 59 -9.78 -5.10 0.21
CA PHE A 59 -10.65 -4.50 -0.81
C PHE A 59 -10.63 -5.32 -2.10
N SER A 60 -11.81 -5.80 -2.52
CA SER A 60 -11.98 -6.62 -3.72
C SER A 60 -12.15 -5.75 -4.95
N HIS A 61 -11.53 -6.16 -6.06
CA HIS A 61 -11.62 -5.67 -7.45
C HIS A 61 -12.51 -4.45 -7.70
N HIS A 62 -11.91 -3.41 -8.33
CA HIS A 62 -12.46 -2.07 -8.59
C HIS A 62 -12.59 -1.13 -7.39
N LEU A 63 -12.29 -1.64 -6.19
CA LEU A 63 -12.27 -0.87 -4.95
C LEU A 63 -10.85 -0.96 -4.41
N VAL A 64 -10.07 0.11 -4.55
CA VAL A 64 -8.84 0.31 -3.79
C VAL A 64 -8.93 1.67 -3.15
N VAL A 65 -8.89 1.63 -1.83
CA VAL A 65 -8.73 2.76 -0.97
C VAL A 65 -7.88 2.32 0.20
N ILE A 66 -6.93 3.15 0.59
CA ILE A 66 -6.57 3.54 1.95
C ILE A 66 -5.31 4.40 1.79
N ILE A 67 -5.39 5.63 2.29
CA ILE A 67 -4.45 6.75 2.22
C ILE A 67 -4.41 7.44 0.83
N LEU A 68 -5.19 8.52 0.81
CA LEU A 68 -5.34 9.65 -0.10
C LEU A 68 -5.35 9.44 -1.64
N PHE A 69 -6.51 9.74 -2.23
CA PHE A 69 -6.79 10.17 -3.62
C PHE A 69 -6.79 9.15 -4.79
N ILE A 70 -8.03 8.78 -5.14
CA ILE A 70 -8.66 8.67 -6.48
C ILE A 70 -8.64 7.33 -7.24
N ILE A 71 -9.87 6.80 -7.41
CA ILE A 71 -10.34 5.69 -8.27
C ILE A 71 -9.53 4.43 -8.07
N GLY A 72 -9.82 3.70 -7.01
CA GLY A 72 -9.68 2.25 -6.98
C GLY A 72 -8.33 1.65 -7.40
N ARG A 73 -7.27 2.45 -7.50
CA ARG A 73 -6.01 2.15 -8.17
C ARG A 73 -4.86 3.06 -7.74
N CYS A 74 -5.02 3.95 -6.76
CA CYS A 74 -3.94 4.81 -6.29
C CYS A 74 -3.91 4.85 -4.77
N VAL A 75 -2.74 4.55 -4.20
CA VAL A 75 -2.45 4.68 -2.77
C VAL A 75 -1.32 5.68 -2.60
N ILE A 76 -1.57 6.71 -1.80
CA ILE A 76 -0.62 7.78 -1.50
C ILE A 76 -0.29 7.75 -0.01
N MET A 77 0.96 7.45 0.32
CA MET A 77 1.47 7.55 1.68
C MET A 77 1.93 8.98 1.97
N LEU A 78 1.18 9.66 2.82
CA LEU A 78 1.52 10.99 3.30
C LEU A 78 2.46 10.88 4.50
N GLY A 79 3.73 11.18 4.29
CA GLY A 79 4.72 11.08 5.35
C GLY A 79 5.09 9.64 5.71
N ILE A 80 5.92 9.51 6.75
CA ILE A 80 6.33 8.23 7.32
C ILE A 80 5.56 8.00 8.63
N PRO A 81 4.87 6.85 8.80
CA PRO A 81 4.05 6.56 9.97
C PRO A 81 4.90 6.15 11.19
N TYR A 82 5.63 7.11 11.76
CA TYR A 82 6.39 6.92 12.99
C TYR A 82 5.47 6.68 14.19
N VAL A 83 5.92 5.80 15.11
CA VAL A 83 5.31 5.64 16.43
C VAL A 83 5.58 6.90 17.24
N TYR A 84 4.68 7.26 18.14
CA TYR A 84 4.95 8.28 19.15
C TYR A 84 6.13 7.87 20.04
N THR A 85 7.24 8.61 19.95
CA THR A 85 8.53 8.27 20.55
C THR A 85 8.62 8.52 22.06
N GLU A 86 7.74 9.36 22.62
CA GLU A 86 7.81 9.74 24.03
C GLU A 86 7.07 8.77 24.97
N SER A 87 6.48 7.69 24.43
CA SER A 87 5.84 6.65 25.25
C SER A 87 6.86 5.89 26.08
N ARG A 88 6.60 5.77 27.40
CA ARG A 88 7.44 4.99 28.34
C ARG A 88 7.56 3.52 27.93
N ILE A 89 6.48 2.95 27.40
CA ILE A 89 6.44 1.56 26.94
C ILE A 89 7.39 1.34 25.76
N LEU A 90 7.39 2.29 24.81
CA LEU A 90 8.27 2.21 23.65
C LEU A 90 9.74 2.37 24.06
N ARG A 91 10.03 3.31 24.96
CA ARG A 91 11.39 3.51 25.48
C ARG A 91 11.94 2.26 26.16
N ALA A 92 11.17 1.64 27.06
CA ALA A 92 11.56 0.40 27.72
C ALA A 92 11.82 -0.74 26.72
N ARG A 93 10.99 -0.83 25.65
CA ARG A 93 11.19 -1.81 24.58
C ARG A 93 12.46 -1.53 23.77
N LEU A 94 12.75 -0.27 23.47
CA LEU A 94 13.95 0.14 22.76
C LEU A 94 15.22 -0.14 23.57
N GLU A 95 15.21 0.16 24.87
CA GLU A 95 16.31 -0.16 25.79
C GLU A 95 16.56 -1.68 25.85
N TYR A 96 15.50 -2.48 25.98
CA TYR A 96 15.61 -3.94 25.96
C TYR A 96 16.21 -4.47 24.64
N LEU A 97 15.75 -3.95 23.49
CA LEU A 97 16.26 -4.36 22.17
C LEU A 97 17.74 -3.97 21.97
N ARG A 98 18.15 -2.84 22.52
CA ARG A 98 19.53 -2.39 22.50
C ARG A 98 20.41 -3.29 23.36
N ASP A 99 19.99 -3.59 24.57
CA ASP A 99 20.81 -4.30 25.57
C ASP A 99 20.91 -5.81 25.27
N GLN A 100 19.84 -6.43 24.76
CA GLN A 100 19.83 -7.87 24.44
C GLN A 100 20.27 -8.20 23.02
N PHE A 101 19.86 -7.39 22.03
CA PHE A 101 20.07 -7.70 20.61
C PHE A 101 21.03 -6.74 19.90
N GLY A 102 21.55 -5.71 20.59
CA GLY A 102 22.45 -4.72 20.00
C GLY A 102 21.80 -3.85 18.91
N ILE A 103 20.46 -3.82 18.84
CA ILE A 103 19.73 -3.09 17.80
C ILE A 103 19.65 -1.62 18.16
N LYS A 104 20.04 -0.75 17.23
CA LYS A 104 19.93 0.71 17.40
C LYS A 104 18.47 1.14 17.41
N GLU A 105 18.15 2.12 18.27
CA GLU A 105 16.79 2.63 18.42
C GLU A 105 16.22 3.18 17.11
N ASN A 106 17.03 3.94 16.37
CA ASN A 106 16.67 4.49 15.05
C ASN A 106 16.37 3.40 14.01
N ASP A 107 17.04 2.25 14.10
CA ASP A 107 16.84 1.16 13.15
C ASP A 107 15.49 0.48 13.36
N PHE A 108 15.13 0.25 14.62
CA PHE A 108 13.81 -0.27 14.99
C PHE A 108 12.68 0.68 14.58
N LEU A 109 12.81 1.99 14.89
CA LEU A 109 11.80 2.98 14.52
C LEU A 109 11.59 3.07 13.02
N THR A 110 12.67 3.05 12.24
CA THR A 110 12.59 3.08 10.78
C THR A 110 12.02 1.76 10.24
N PHE A 111 12.41 0.63 10.79
CA PHE A 111 11.88 -0.69 10.40
C PHE A 111 10.38 -0.77 10.65
N ASP A 112 9.90 -0.40 11.84
CA ASP A 112 8.48 -0.44 12.16
C ASP A 112 7.66 0.49 11.26
N ALA A 113 8.17 1.69 10.96
CA ALA A 113 7.50 2.61 10.06
C ALA A 113 7.44 2.09 8.61
N MET A 114 8.52 1.48 8.10
CA MET A 114 8.54 0.88 6.76
C MET A 114 7.66 -0.35 6.66
N ARG A 115 7.57 -1.17 7.73
CA ARG A 115 6.67 -2.32 7.81
C ARG A 115 5.21 -1.91 7.66
N HIS A 116 4.74 -0.93 8.44
CA HIS A 116 3.36 -0.44 8.32
C HIS A 116 3.11 0.24 6.96
N THR A 117 4.10 0.95 6.43
CA THR A 117 4.01 1.56 5.10
C THR A 117 3.83 0.48 4.03
N ALA A 118 4.70 -0.53 4.00
CA ALA A 118 4.62 -1.64 3.05
C ALA A 118 3.30 -2.42 3.20
N GLN A 119 2.79 -2.59 4.42
CA GLN A 119 1.50 -3.22 4.67
C GLN A 119 0.34 -2.40 4.07
N CYS A 120 0.34 -1.07 4.23
CA CYS A 120 -0.67 -0.20 3.64
C CYS A 120 -0.60 -0.21 2.11
N MET A 121 0.62 -0.09 1.56
CA MET A 121 0.84 -0.07 0.10
C MET A 121 0.51 -1.41 -0.56
N GLY A 122 0.81 -2.53 0.11
CA GLY A 122 0.51 -3.87 -0.38
C GLY A 122 -0.98 -4.12 -0.61
N ARG A 123 -1.88 -3.33 0.00
CA ARG A 123 -3.32 -3.42 -0.24
C ARG A 123 -3.73 -2.95 -1.63
N ALA A 124 -2.89 -2.22 -2.35
CA ALA A 124 -3.22 -1.74 -3.69
C ALA A 124 -3.08 -2.81 -4.78
N LEU A 125 -2.38 -3.91 -4.52
CA LEU A 125 -2.11 -4.98 -5.48
C LEU A 125 -2.72 -6.29 -4.97
N ARG A 126 -3.78 -6.76 -5.62
CA ARG A 126 -4.47 -8.01 -5.21
C ARG A 126 -4.23 -9.18 -6.16
N GLY A 127 -3.94 -8.93 -7.43
CA GLY A 127 -3.77 -9.97 -8.44
C GLY A 127 -2.98 -9.48 -9.64
N LYS A 128 -2.56 -10.42 -10.50
CA LYS A 128 -1.71 -10.14 -11.67
C LYS A 128 -2.41 -9.31 -12.76
N THR A 129 -3.73 -9.31 -12.76
CA THR A 129 -4.58 -8.53 -13.68
C THR A 129 -4.88 -7.14 -13.13
N ASP A 130 -4.57 -6.89 -11.86
CA ASP A 130 -4.87 -5.63 -11.21
C ASP A 130 -3.64 -4.72 -11.25
N TYR A 131 -3.87 -3.42 -11.34
CA TYR A 131 -2.80 -2.43 -11.37
C TYR A 131 -3.12 -1.28 -10.41
N GLY A 132 -2.12 -0.96 -9.60
CA GLY A 132 -2.19 0.10 -8.61
C GLY A 132 -0.98 1.02 -8.74
N LEU A 133 -1.25 2.32 -8.68
CA LEU A 133 -0.29 3.38 -8.54
C LEU A 133 0.04 3.55 -7.05
N MET A 134 1.33 3.63 -6.75
CA MET A 134 1.86 3.72 -5.40
C MET A 134 2.70 4.99 -5.29
N ILE A 135 2.27 5.94 -4.47
CA ILE A 135 2.96 7.23 -4.31
C ILE A 135 3.45 7.40 -2.88
N PHE A 136 4.73 7.71 -2.74
CA PHE A 136 5.35 8.07 -1.47
C PHE A 136 5.54 9.58 -1.40
N ALA A 137 4.64 10.28 -0.71
CA ALA A 137 4.65 11.74 -0.61
C ALA A 137 5.51 12.21 0.58
N ASP A 138 6.79 11.84 0.59
CA ASP A 138 7.79 12.36 1.53
C ASP A 138 9.21 12.18 1.00
N LYS A 139 10.01 13.26 1.02
CA LYS A 139 11.42 13.24 0.60
C LYS A 139 12.26 12.21 1.36
N ARG A 140 11.91 11.89 2.61
CA ARG A 140 12.63 10.94 3.45
C ARG A 140 12.63 9.52 2.86
N PHE A 141 11.61 9.12 2.08
CA PHE A 141 11.59 7.82 1.40
C PHE A 141 12.68 7.69 0.33
N SER A 142 13.19 8.82 -0.20
CA SER A 142 14.29 8.80 -1.18
C SER A 142 15.63 8.38 -0.57
N ARG A 143 15.76 8.35 0.76
CA ARG A 143 17.02 7.99 1.41
C ARG A 143 17.22 6.47 1.43
N GLN A 144 18.45 6.02 1.20
CA GLN A 144 18.79 4.59 1.13
C GLN A 144 18.47 3.83 2.42
N ASP A 145 18.57 4.47 3.59
CA ASP A 145 18.24 3.86 4.89
C ASP A 145 16.78 3.42 5.02
N LYS A 146 15.88 4.09 4.28
CA LYS A 146 14.44 3.82 4.30
C LYS A 146 14.02 3.01 3.09
N ARG A 147 14.49 3.41 1.91
CA ARG A 147 14.23 2.70 0.66
C ARG A 147 14.69 1.24 0.73
N GLY A 148 15.87 1.00 1.29
CA GLY A 148 16.42 -0.36 1.44
C GLY A 148 15.62 -1.26 2.40
N LYS A 149 14.77 -0.68 3.26
CA LYS A 149 13.90 -1.41 4.20
C LYS A 149 12.52 -1.73 3.61
N LEU A 150 12.20 -1.28 2.39
CA LEU A 150 11.00 -1.69 1.69
C LEU A 150 11.16 -3.13 1.16
N PRO A 151 10.08 -3.86 0.88
CA PRO A 151 10.19 -5.18 0.25
C PRO A 151 10.85 -5.12 -1.14
N ARG A 152 11.62 -6.15 -1.51
CA ARG A 152 12.34 -6.22 -2.80
C ARG A 152 11.43 -5.99 -4.00
N TRP A 153 10.25 -6.64 -4.00
CA TRP A 153 9.27 -6.49 -5.07
C TRP A 153 8.84 -5.04 -5.31
N MET A 154 8.88 -4.18 -4.30
CA MET A 154 8.54 -2.75 -4.45
C MET A 154 9.77 -1.93 -4.86
N GLN A 155 10.95 -2.30 -4.37
CA GLN A 155 12.21 -1.63 -4.72
C GLN A 155 12.58 -1.82 -6.19
N GLU A 156 12.27 -2.97 -6.79
CA GLU A 156 12.54 -3.30 -8.19
C GLU A 156 11.81 -2.38 -9.16
N TYR A 157 10.57 -1.99 -8.85
CA TYR A 157 9.78 -1.07 -9.67
C TYR A 157 10.01 0.41 -9.34
N LEU A 158 10.81 0.72 -8.31
CA LEU A 158 11.11 2.10 -7.94
C LEU A 158 12.30 2.61 -8.77
N GLU A 159 12.05 3.00 -10.01
CA GLU A 159 13.12 3.51 -10.87
C GLU A 159 13.76 4.79 -10.29
N PRO A 160 15.08 5.00 -10.46
CA PRO A 160 15.75 6.24 -10.03
C PRO A 160 15.16 7.49 -10.69
N ALA A 161 14.59 7.37 -11.91
CA ALA A 161 13.91 8.47 -12.59
C ALA A 161 12.57 8.85 -11.93
N SER A 162 12.00 7.95 -11.13
CA SER A 162 10.72 8.13 -10.44
C SER A 162 10.87 8.57 -8.98
N THR A 163 12.08 8.94 -8.55
CA THR A 163 12.34 9.45 -7.20
C THR A 163 12.45 10.97 -7.18
N ASN A 164 12.08 11.58 -6.04
CA ASN A 164 12.22 13.01 -5.80
C ASN A 164 11.53 13.90 -6.86
N LEU A 165 10.40 13.44 -7.39
CA LEU A 165 9.56 14.15 -8.35
C LEU A 165 8.83 15.33 -7.69
N SER A 166 8.60 16.39 -8.46
CA SER A 166 7.62 17.41 -8.13
C SER A 166 6.19 16.89 -8.27
N ILE A 167 5.21 17.59 -7.69
CA ILE A 167 3.79 17.21 -7.77
C ILE A 167 3.32 17.16 -9.23
N ASP A 168 3.72 18.13 -10.05
CA ASP A 168 3.31 18.20 -11.45
C ASP A 168 3.90 17.07 -12.28
N GLU A 169 5.18 16.75 -12.09
CA GLU A 169 5.84 15.60 -12.75
C GLU A 169 5.19 14.29 -12.33
N ALA A 170 4.89 14.13 -11.03
CA ALA A 170 4.21 12.95 -10.51
C ALA A 170 2.83 12.78 -11.16
N VAL A 171 2.05 13.85 -11.31
CA VAL A 171 0.72 13.82 -11.96
C VAL A 171 0.85 13.45 -13.44
N GLN A 172 1.83 14.01 -14.16
CA GLN A 172 2.05 13.70 -15.57
C GLN A 172 2.46 12.23 -15.77
N LEU A 173 3.39 11.73 -14.95
CA LEU A 173 3.82 10.34 -14.97
C LEU A 173 2.65 9.39 -14.67
N SER A 174 1.87 9.72 -13.64
CA SER A 174 0.69 8.95 -13.22
C SER A 174 -0.35 8.87 -14.33
N ARG A 175 -0.66 10.00 -15.00
CA ARG A 175 -1.63 10.03 -16.11
C ARG A 175 -1.16 9.20 -17.30
N ARG A 176 0.13 9.28 -17.65
CA ARG A 176 0.71 8.47 -18.72
C ARG A 176 0.64 6.99 -18.39
N TRP A 177 1.06 6.61 -17.18
CA TRP A 177 1.08 5.23 -16.72
C TRP A 177 -0.32 4.61 -16.66
N LEU A 178 -1.30 5.32 -16.10
CA LEU A 178 -2.69 4.85 -16.04
C LEU A 178 -3.30 4.63 -17.43
N THR A 179 -2.91 5.44 -18.42
CA THR A 179 -3.42 5.30 -19.80
C THR A 179 -2.81 4.08 -20.50
N LEU A 180 -1.54 3.78 -20.22
CA LEU A 180 -0.85 2.58 -20.72
C LEU A 180 -1.43 1.30 -20.09
N MET A 181 -1.66 1.31 -18.78
CA MET A 181 -2.19 0.15 -18.06
C MET A 181 -3.70 -0.08 -18.28
N ALA A 182 -4.43 0.91 -18.80
CA ALA A 182 -5.85 0.77 -19.14
C ALA A 182 -6.11 0.01 -20.44
N GLN A 183 -5.07 -0.37 -21.20
CA GLN A 183 -5.23 -1.20 -22.40
C GLN A 183 -5.72 -2.61 -22.03
N PRO A 184 -6.49 -3.28 -22.91
CA PRO A 184 -6.97 -4.63 -22.65
C PRO A 184 -5.79 -5.59 -22.48
N PHE A 185 -5.67 -6.19 -21.30
CA PHE A 185 -4.64 -7.17 -20.99
C PHE A 185 -5.25 -8.57 -21.02
N THR A 186 -4.93 -9.35 -22.06
CA THR A 186 -5.52 -10.67 -22.28
C THR A 186 -4.71 -11.79 -21.62
N LYS A 187 -5.37 -12.93 -21.36
CA LYS A 187 -4.70 -14.12 -20.77
C LYS A 187 -3.56 -14.66 -21.66
N SER A 188 -3.65 -14.45 -22.98
CA SER A 188 -2.57 -14.73 -23.94
C SER A 188 -1.28 -14.00 -23.62
N ASP A 189 -1.36 -12.77 -23.11
CA ASP A 189 -0.20 -11.95 -22.77
C ASP A 189 0.47 -12.40 -21.47
N GLN A 190 -0.25 -13.16 -20.63
CA GLN A 190 0.25 -13.70 -19.37
C GLN A 190 0.94 -15.05 -19.53
N LEU A 191 0.55 -15.81 -20.56
CA LEU A 191 1.04 -17.17 -20.83
C LEU A 191 2.55 -17.16 -21.11
N GLY A 192 3.31 -17.91 -20.31
CA GLY A 192 4.77 -18.06 -20.44
C GLY A 192 5.60 -17.02 -19.69
N ILE A 193 4.98 -16.03 -19.03
CA ILE A 193 5.63 -15.06 -18.15
C ILE A 193 5.11 -15.22 -16.72
N SER A 194 3.81 -14.97 -16.54
CA SER A 194 3.17 -14.93 -15.21
C SER A 194 2.13 -16.03 -15.02
N LEU A 195 1.62 -16.63 -16.09
CA LEU A 195 0.71 -17.78 -16.07
C LEU A 195 1.35 -18.95 -16.85
N LEU A 196 1.26 -20.15 -16.30
CA LEU A 196 1.87 -21.36 -16.85
C LEU A 196 0.78 -22.40 -17.09
N THR A 197 0.82 -23.08 -18.24
CA THR A 197 -0.02 -24.26 -18.53
C THR A 197 0.69 -25.55 -18.16
N SER A 198 -0.06 -26.65 -18.01
CA SER A 198 0.47 -27.97 -17.68
C SER A 198 1.63 -28.38 -18.61
N ASP A 199 1.48 -28.12 -19.90
CA ASP A 199 2.49 -28.47 -20.92
C ASP A 199 3.77 -27.63 -20.81
N MET A 200 3.69 -26.44 -20.21
CA MET A 200 4.82 -25.55 -19.97
C MET A 200 5.63 -25.91 -18.72
N LEU A 201 5.20 -26.90 -17.91
CA LEU A 201 5.90 -27.35 -16.69
C LEU A 201 7.05 -28.34 -16.97
N SER A 202 7.59 -28.36 -18.19
CA SER A 202 8.75 -29.20 -18.52
C SER A 202 10.00 -28.77 -17.74
N ALA A 203 10.90 -29.72 -17.44
CA ALA A 203 12.15 -29.47 -16.71
C ALA A 203 13.02 -28.36 -17.34
N LYS A 204 12.91 -28.17 -18.67
CA LYS A 204 13.63 -27.12 -19.41
C LYS A 204 13.06 -25.72 -19.18
N ALA A 205 11.75 -25.59 -18.96
CA ALA A 205 11.09 -24.33 -18.66
C ALA A 205 11.25 -23.92 -17.18
N MET A 206 11.29 -24.90 -16.27
CA MET A 206 11.55 -24.67 -14.84
C MET A 206 12.93 -24.04 -14.56
N LYS A 207 13.93 -24.34 -15.40
CA LYS A 207 15.27 -23.73 -15.32
C LYS A 207 15.26 -22.20 -15.46
N LYS A 208 14.26 -21.63 -16.12
CA LYS A 208 14.06 -20.16 -16.22
C LYS A 208 13.59 -19.55 -14.90
N PHE A 209 12.91 -20.32 -14.07
CA PHE A 209 12.33 -19.89 -12.79
C PHE A 209 13.22 -20.20 -11.57
N GLU A 210 14.32 -20.95 -11.75
CA GLU A 210 15.31 -21.21 -10.66
C GLU A 210 15.81 -19.92 -10.02
N ARG A 211 15.99 -18.85 -10.80
CA ARG A 211 16.43 -17.52 -10.32
C ARG A 211 15.36 -16.73 -9.58
N VAL A 212 14.08 -17.11 -9.69
CA VAL A 212 12.97 -16.41 -9.01
C VAL A 212 12.84 -16.85 -7.56
N VAL A 213 13.33 -18.05 -7.22
CA VAL A 213 13.22 -18.65 -5.88
C VAL A 213 14.40 -18.28 -4.97
N GLU A 214 15.44 -17.64 -5.50
CA GLU A 214 16.62 -17.29 -4.70
C GLU A 214 16.34 -16.12 -3.72
N HIS A 215 16.31 -16.48 -2.44
CA HIS A 215 16.37 -15.66 -1.20
C HIS A 215 15.03 -15.15 -0.64
N VAL A 216 14.29 -16.08 -0.01
CA VAL A 216 13.58 -15.78 1.24
C VAL A 216 14.52 -16.18 2.38
N ASP A 217 15.41 -15.27 2.77
CA ASP A 217 16.04 -15.27 4.10
C ASP A 217 15.26 -14.29 5.00
#